data_AF-A0A7Y6YNY5-F1
#
_entry.id   AF-A0A7Y6YNY5-F1
#
_cell.length_a   1.000
_cell.length_b   1.000
_cell.length_c   1.000
_cell.angle_alpha   90.00
_cell.angle_beta   90.00
_cell.angle_gamma   90.00
#
_symmetry.space_group_name_H-M   'P 1'
#
loop_
_entity.id
_entity.type
_entity.pdbx_description
1 polymer ?
#
loop_
_entity_poly.entity_id
_entity_poly.type
_entity_poly.pdbx_seq_one_letter_code
_entity_poly.pdbx_strand_id
1 'polypeptide(L)'
;MTGRSYTYKLFARNDFSAFWALFTDNLINLIVLSGICQFVFNMPADIVFGRIVPGAAVAILAGIAVYTWLAKHTAEKEGRDVTALPYGISTPVMFVYLFGVIGPIYWSTNDAMLAWQVGIGAGFMGGIVAGLGAIVGPWLKRVTPRAGMLGTLCGIALVFIGTVPLATIFENPFIGFASMIIILWGLVGRHRLPFNIPAGLL
;
A
#
# COMPACT_ATOMS: atom_id res chain seq x y z
N MET A 1 27.49 -3.44 35.59
CA MET A 1 27.03 -3.56 34.19
C MET A 1 26.13 -2.37 33.91
N THR A 2 26.62 -1.42 33.11
CA THR A 2 25.99 -0.12 32.86
C THR A 2 24.76 -0.27 31.96
N GLY A 3 23.57 -0.27 32.58
CA GLY A 3 22.28 -0.28 31.88
C GLY A 3 22.04 1.06 31.17
N ARG A 4 22.41 1.16 29.90
CA ARG A 4 21.87 2.20 29.02
C ARG A 4 20.43 1.82 28.68
N SER A 5 19.46 2.52 29.27
CA SER A 5 18.08 2.52 28.81
C SER A 5 18.06 2.99 27.37
N TYR A 6 17.81 2.09 26.42
CA TYR A 6 17.59 2.45 25.02
C TYR A 6 16.19 3.05 24.89
N THR A 7 16.11 4.36 24.63
CA THR A 7 14.84 5.09 24.50
C THR A 7 14.50 5.27 23.04
N TYR A 8 13.59 4.43 22.52
CA TYR A 8 13.07 4.54 21.17
C TYR A 8 12.18 5.80 21.02
N LYS A 9 12.48 6.65 20.04
CA LYS A 9 11.63 7.81 19.71
C LYS A 9 10.56 7.38 18.71
N LEU A 10 9.31 7.39 19.16
CA LEU A 10 8.14 7.05 18.33
C LEU A 10 7.86 8.05 17.20
N PHE A 11 8.36 9.28 17.31
CA PHE A 11 8.10 10.33 16.33
C PHE A 11 9.39 11.07 16.00
N ALA A 12 9.71 11.12 14.71
CA ALA A 12 10.80 11.86 14.14
C ALA A 12 10.28 12.89 13.12
N ARG A 13 11.03 13.97 12.91
CA ARG A 13 10.63 15.05 11.98
C ARG A 13 10.43 14.57 10.54
N ASN A 14 11.13 13.50 10.14
CA ASN A 14 11.01 12.91 8.81
C ASN A 14 9.74 12.06 8.63
N ASP A 15 9.06 11.68 9.72
CA ASP A 15 7.83 10.90 9.65
C ASP A 15 6.68 11.70 9.04
N PHE A 16 6.75 13.03 9.09
CA PHE A 16 5.76 13.91 8.44
C PHE A 16 5.75 13.74 6.92
N SER A 17 6.94 13.61 6.30
CA SER A 17 7.04 13.36 4.86
C SER A 17 6.51 11.96 4.51
N ALA A 18 6.82 10.96 5.34
CA ALA A 18 6.34 9.60 5.14
C ALA A 18 4.83 9.50 5.32
N PHE A 19 4.27 10.23 6.29
CA PHE A 19 2.84 10.33 6.54
C PHE A 19 2.11 10.89 5.32
N TRP A 20 2.55 12.03 4.77
CA TRP A 20 1.88 12.62 3.61
C TRP A 20 1.99 11.73 2.37
N ALA A 21 3.14 11.10 2.14
CA ALA A 21 3.29 10.15 1.04
C ALA A 21 2.31 8.97 1.18
N LEU A 22 2.24 8.36 2.37
CA LEU A 22 1.33 7.24 2.64
C LEU A 22 -0.14 7.64 2.59
N PHE A 23 -0.46 8.82 3.10
CA PHE A 23 -1.82 9.34 3.13
C PHE A 23 -2.34 9.59 1.72
N THR A 24 -1.56 10.27 0.88
CA THR A 24 -1.90 10.54 -0.52
C THR A 24 -2.05 9.23 -1.30
N ASP A 25 -1.13 8.28 -1.13
CA ASP A 25 -1.21 6.97 -1.78
C ASP A 25 -2.49 6.20 -1.41
N ASN A 26 -2.80 6.10 -0.10
CA ASN A 26 -4.02 5.44 0.34
C ASN A 26 -5.29 6.17 -0.12
N LEU A 27 -5.28 7.50 -0.12
CA LEU A 27 -6.41 8.29 -0.58
C LEU A 27 -6.69 8.05 -2.07
N ILE A 28 -5.64 8.06 -2.90
CA ILE A 28 -5.76 7.76 -4.33
C ILE A 28 -6.31 6.35 -4.53
N ASN A 29 -5.79 5.35 -3.80
CA ASN A 29 -6.26 3.97 -3.90
C ASN A 29 -7.74 3.84 -3.46
N LEU A 30 -8.17 4.54 -2.42
CA LEU A 30 -9.58 4.57 -2.00
C LEU A 30 -10.49 5.24 -3.04
N ILE A 31 -10.04 6.34 -3.67
CA ILE A 31 -10.78 7.01 -4.74
C ILE A 31 -10.91 6.08 -5.94
N VAL A 32 -9.81 5.48 -6.40
CA VAL A 32 -9.80 4.53 -7.52
C VAL A 32 -10.71 3.34 -7.22
N LEU A 33 -10.62 2.77 -6.03
CA LEU A 33 -11.49 1.68 -5.58
C LEU A 33 -12.97 2.09 -5.65
N SER A 34 -13.32 3.26 -5.09
CA SER A 34 -14.70 3.73 -5.06
C SER A 34 -15.23 4.04 -6.47
N GLY A 35 -14.38 4.60 -7.33
CA GLY A 35 -14.69 4.88 -8.73
C GLY A 35 -14.94 3.61 -9.52
N ILE A 36 -14.13 2.57 -9.33
CA ILE A 36 -14.35 1.27 -9.99
C ILE A 36 -15.66 0.65 -9.51
N CYS A 37 -15.90 0.58 -8.20
CA CYS A 37 -17.12 0.01 -7.67
C CYS A 37 -18.37 0.75 -8.17
N GLN A 38 -18.35 2.09 -8.21
CA GLN A 38 -19.50 2.89 -8.59
C GLN A 38 -19.70 2.98 -10.11
N PHE A 39 -18.65 3.24 -10.89
CA PHE A 39 -18.79 3.54 -12.33
C PHE A 39 -18.55 2.32 -13.23
N VAL A 40 -17.72 1.35 -12.80
CA VAL A 40 -17.46 0.13 -13.58
C VAL A 40 -18.42 -0.97 -13.18
N PHE A 41 -18.57 -1.21 -11.88
CA PHE A 41 -19.48 -2.25 -11.40
C PHE A 41 -20.91 -1.77 -11.23
N ASN A 42 -21.20 -0.47 -11.21
CA ASN A 42 -22.54 0.07 -10.91
C ASN A 42 -23.08 -0.40 -9.55
N MET A 43 -22.20 -0.52 -8.55
CA MET A 43 -22.61 -0.76 -7.17
C MET A 43 -23.23 0.50 -6.57
N PRO A 44 -24.26 0.37 -5.72
CA PRO A 44 -24.91 1.52 -5.13
C PRO A 44 -24.00 2.20 -4.09
N ALA A 45 -24.03 3.54 -4.09
CA ALA A 45 -23.09 4.39 -3.37
C ALA A 45 -23.17 4.25 -1.84
N ASP A 46 -24.34 3.85 -1.33
CA ASP A 46 -24.58 3.57 0.09
C ASP A 46 -23.69 2.41 0.59
N ILE A 47 -23.47 1.38 -0.22
CA ILE A 47 -22.58 0.27 0.13
C ILE A 47 -21.11 0.69 -0.02
N VAL A 48 -20.78 1.40 -1.10
CA VAL A 48 -19.40 1.81 -1.38
C VAL A 48 -18.87 2.76 -0.30
N PHE A 49 -19.59 3.85 -0.03
CA PHE A 49 -19.17 4.86 0.95
C PHE A 49 -19.61 4.55 2.38
N GLY A 50 -20.66 3.74 2.57
CA GLY A 50 -21.13 3.35 3.90
C GLY A 50 -20.40 2.14 4.49
N ARG A 51 -19.86 1.24 3.65
CA ARG A 51 -19.23 -0.01 4.13
C ARG A 51 -17.82 -0.23 3.58
N ILE A 52 -17.58 -0.09 2.28
CA ILE A 52 -16.26 -0.41 1.71
C ILE A 52 -15.20 0.59 2.16
N VAL A 53 -15.43 1.89 1.91
CA VAL A 53 -14.46 2.94 2.24
C VAL A 53 -14.20 3.05 3.75
N PRO A 54 -15.22 3.06 4.63
CA PRO A 54 -14.99 3.08 6.08
C PRO A 54 -14.30 1.81 6.58
N GLY A 55 -14.66 0.64 6.04
CA GLY A 55 -14.00 -0.62 6.39
C GLY A 55 -12.51 -0.62 6.04
N ALA A 56 -12.16 -0.13 4.86
CA ALA A 56 -10.78 0.04 4.44
C ALA A 56 -10.03 1.04 5.33
N ALA A 57 -10.64 2.17 5.69
CA ALA A 57 -10.04 3.16 6.58
C ALA A 57 -9.74 2.58 7.97
N VAL A 58 -10.69 1.84 8.56
CA VAL A 58 -10.49 1.15 9.85
C VAL A 58 -9.37 0.11 9.74
N ALA A 59 -9.33 -0.66 8.66
CA ALA A 59 -8.26 -1.65 8.44
C ALA A 59 -6.88 -0.99 8.33
N ILE A 60 -6.78 0.15 7.64
CA ILE A 60 -5.53 0.92 7.52
C ILE A 60 -5.08 1.42 8.90
N LEU A 61 -5.97 2.07 9.65
CA LEU A 61 -5.65 2.59 10.99
C LEU A 61 -5.22 1.47 11.94
N ALA A 62 -5.94 0.35 11.94
CA ALA A 62 -5.60 -0.81 12.76
C ALA A 62 -4.24 -1.41 12.36
N GLY A 63 -3.98 -1.56 11.06
CA GLY A 63 -2.71 -2.08 10.55
C GLY A 63 -1.52 -1.20 10.92
N ILE A 64 -1.65 0.12 10.78
CA ILE A 64 -0.61 1.09 11.19
C ILE A 64 -0.36 0.97 12.70
N ALA A 65 -1.40 0.94 13.53
CA ALA A 65 -1.25 0.83 14.98
C ALA A 65 -0.48 -0.45 15.38
N VAL A 66 -0.82 -1.59 14.76
CA VAL A 66 -0.12 -2.87 14.99
C VAL A 66 1.34 -2.80 14.54
N TYR A 67 1.64 -2.24 13.37
CA TYR A 67 3.00 -2.13 12.87
C TYR A 67 3.86 -1.15 13.66
N THR A 68 3.28 -0.05 14.14
CA THR A 68 3.96 0.88 15.06
C THR A 68 4.29 0.19 16.38
N TRP A 69 3.34 -0.59 16.93
CA TRP A 69 3.58 -1.36 18.15
C TRP A 69 4.67 -2.43 17.95
N LEU A 70 4.63 -3.17 16.83
CA LEU A 70 5.64 -4.17 16.50
C LEU A 70 7.02 -3.56 16.30
N ALA A 71 7.10 -2.39 15.66
CA ALA A 71 8.34 -1.63 15.50
C ALA A 71 8.92 -1.24 16.87
N LYS A 72 8.09 -0.68 17.77
CA LYS A 72 8.52 -0.35 19.13
C LYS A 72 9.04 -1.58 19.88
N HIS A 73 8.28 -2.67 19.88
CA HIS A 73 8.67 -3.91 20.55
C HIS A 73 9.99 -4.48 20.01
N THR A 74 10.19 -4.41 18.69
CA THR A 74 11.42 -4.86 18.04
C THR A 74 12.60 -3.94 18.35
N ALA A 75 12.38 -2.62 18.40
CA ALA A 75 13.41 -1.64 18.76
C ALA A 75 13.96 -1.90 20.17
N GLU A 76 13.06 -2.12 21.13
CA GLU A 76 13.39 -2.41 22.52
C GLU A 76 14.15 -3.72 22.68
N LYS A 77 13.77 -4.76 21.92
CA LYS A 77 14.42 -6.08 21.95
C LYS A 77 15.82 -6.07 21.32
N GLU A 78 15.99 -5.37 20.20
CA GLU A 78 17.23 -5.35 19.42
C GLU A 78 18.18 -4.22 19.86
N GLY A 79 17.73 -3.29 20.71
CA GLY A 79 18.51 -2.15 21.18
C GLY A 79 18.96 -1.19 20.07
N ARG A 80 18.20 -1.12 18.98
CA ARG A 80 18.50 -0.28 17.79
C ARG A 80 17.24 0.30 17.16
N ASP A 81 17.41 1.44 16.49
CA ASP A 81 16.29 2.09 15.79
C ASP A 81 15.80 1.20 14.65
N VAL A 82 14.48 1.01 14.60
CA VAL A 82 13.77 0.34 13.50
C VAL A 82 12.63 1.22 13.02
N THR A 83 12.26 1.07 11.74
CA THR A 83 11.18 1.82 11.12
C THR A 83 9.98 0.91 10.95
N ALA A 84 8.79 1.38 11.34
CA ALA A 84 7.55 0.68 11.05
C ALA A 84 7.33 0.61 9.53
N LEU A 85 6.89 -0.55 9.05
CA LEU A 85 6.50 -0.69 7.64
C LEU A 85 5.26 0.17 7.38
N PRO A 86 5.20 0.89 6.25
CA PRO A 86 3.98 1.57 5.83
C PRO A 86 2.87 0.54 5.58
N TYR A 87 1.71 0.72 6.22
CA TYR A 87 0.52 -0.10 5.95
C TYR A 87 -0.46 0.69 5.10
N GLY A 88 -0.95 0.07 4.03
CA GLY A 88 -1.85 0.70 3.07
C GLY A 88 -2.42 -0.29 2.06
N ILE A 89 -3.19 0.23 1.12
CA ILE A 89 -3.80 -0.56 0.05
C ILE A 89 -2.76 -0.80 -1.04
N SER A 90 -2.45 -2.07 -1.33
CA SER A 90 -1.58 -2.42 -2.45
C SER A 90 -2.39 -2.42 -3.75
N THR A 91 -2.09 -1.49 -4.66
CA THR A 91 -2.82 -1.31 -5.92
C THR A 91 -2.93 -2.59 -6.77
N PRO A 92 -1.86 -3.39 -6.99
CA PRO A 92 -1.98 -4.62 -7.78
C PRO A 92 -2.90 -5.65 -7.12
N VAL A 93 -2.78 -5.81 -5.80
CA VAL A 93 -3.63 -6.74 -5.04
C VAL A 93 -5.08 -6.27 -5.05
N MET A 94 -5.31 -4.97 -4.84
CA MET A 94 -6.63 -4.35 -4.93
C MET A 94 -7.32 -4.68 -6.26
N PHE A 95 -6.62 -4.52 -7.38
CA PHE A 95 -7.17 -4.85 -8.70
C PHE A 95 -7.51 -6.34 -8.84
N VAL A 96 -6.66 -7.23 -8.34
CA VAL A 96 -6.92 -8.68 -8.34
C VAL A 96 -8.18 -9.01 -7.53
N TYR A 97 -8.39 -8.40 -6.36
CA TYR A 97 -9.60 -8.63 -5.57
C TYR A 97 -10.84 -8.00 -6.21
N LEU A 98 -10.73 -6.79 -6.75
CA LEU A 98 -11.85 -6.10 -7.41
C LEU A 98 -12.32 -6.88 -8.65
N PHE A 99 -11.42 -7.23 -9.56
CA PHE A 99 -11.79 -7.88 -10.82
C PHE A 99 -11.79 -9.40 -10.78
N GLY A 100 -11.06 -10.01 -9.85
CA GLY A 100 -11.01 -11.47 -9.70
C GLY A 100 -12.05 -12.04 -8.73
N VAL A 101 -12.55 -11.24 -7.79
CA VAL A 101 -13.50 -11.70 -6.76
C VAL A 101 -14.78 -10.87 -6.77
N ILE A 102 -14.69 -9.58 -6.44
CA ILE A 102 -15.87 -8.73 -6.19
C ILE A 102 -16.72 -8.54 -7.45
N GLY A 103 -16.09 -8.17 -8.58
CA GLY A 103 -16.76 -7.94 -9.86
C GLY A 103 -17.51 -9.16 -10.39
N PRO A 104 -16.85 -10.34 -10.55
CA PRO A 104 -17.49 -11.55 -11.01
C PRO A 104 -18.67 -12.01 -10.13
N ILE A 105 -18.56 -11.84 -8.81
CA ILE A 105 -19.65 -12.17 -7.88
C ILE A 105 -20.80 -11.19 -8.04
N TYR A 106 -20.51 -9.90 -8.14
CA TYR A 106 -21.55 -8.90 -8.34
C TYR A 106 -22.28 -9.09 -9.67
N TRP A 107 -21.57 -9.32 -10.78
CA TRP A 107 -22.20 -9.55 -12.07
C TRP A 107 -23.03 -10.84 -12.15
N SER A 108 -22.69 -11.86 -11.36
CA SER A 108 -23.46 -13.11 -11.31
C SER A 108 -24.63 -13.09 -10.35
N THR A 109 -24.54 -12.33 -9.26
CA THR A 109 -25.55 -12.32 -8.18
C THR A 109 -26.41 -11.06 -8.16
N ASN A 110 -25.93 -9.98 -8.78
CA ASN A 110 -26.49 -8.63 -8.73
C ASN A 110 -26.68 -8.10 -7.29
N ASP A 111 -25.94 -8.67 -6.33
CA ASP A 111 -26.00 -8.32 -4.91
C ASP A 111 -24.65 -7.76 -4.45
N ALA A 112 -24.63 -6.43 -4.25
CA ALA A 112 -23.44 -5.70 -3.84
C ALA A 112 -23.03 -6.02 -2.39
N MET A 113 -23.99 -6.42 -1.55
CA MET A 113 -23.69 -6.84 -0.19
C MET A 113 -23.03 -8.19 -0.16
N LEU A 114 -23.55 -9.14 -0.93
CA LEU A 114 -22.92 -10.45 -1.06
C LEU A 114 -21.50 -10.31 -1.65
N ALA A 115 -21.33 -9.50 -2.70
CA ALA A 115 -20.01 -9.26 -3.29
C ALA A 115 -19.01 -8.64 -2.30
N TRP A 116 -19.45 -7.68 -1.47
CA TRP A 116 -18.65 -7.14 -0.36
C TRP A 116 -18.27 -8.22 0.64
N GLN A 117 -19.22 -9.06 1.04
CA GLN A 117 -19.03 -10.08 2.09
C GLN A 117 -18.03 -11.12 1.65
N VAL A 118 -18.17 -11.60 0.41
CA VAL A 118 -17.22 -12.55 -0.17
C VAL A 118 -15.87 -11.89 -0.39
N GLY A 119 -15.81 -10.61 -0.79
CA GLY A 119 -14.56 -9.87 -0.91
C GLY A 119 -13.77 -9.84 0.40
N ILE A 120 -14.43 -9.56 1.53
CA ILE A 120 -13.81 -9.59 2.86
C ILE A 120 -13.46 -11.01 3.30
N GLY A 121 -14.32 -11.99 3.03
CA GLY A 121 -14.02 -13.39 3.30
C GLY A 121 -12.77 -13.87 2.56
N ALA A 122 -12.63 -13.49 1.28
CA ALA A 122 -11.46 -13.77 0.47
C ALA A 122 -10.22 -13.07 1.04
N GLY A 123 -10.33 -11.80 1.44
CA GLY A 123 -9.24 -11.05 2.08
C GLY A 123 -8.79 -11.68 3.39
N PHE A 124 -9.73 -12.15 4.22
CA PHE A 124 -9.45 -12.85 5.48
C PHE A 124 -8.73 -14.18 5.24
N MET A 125 -9.20 -14.98 4.28
CA MET A 125 -8.52 -16.21 3.86
C MET A 125 -7.12 -15.92 3.33
N GLY A 126 -6.95 -14.87 2.52
CA GLY A 126 -5.65 -14.39 2.07
C GLY A 126 -4.72 -14.03 3.22
N GLY A 127 -5.26 -13.40 4.28
CA GLY A 127 -4.54 -13.10 5.52
C GLY A 127 -4.07 -14.34 6.27
N ILE A 128 -4.90 -15.38 6.36
CA ILE A 128 -4.51 -16.68 6.95
C ILE A 128 -3.38 -17.31 6.14
N VAL A 129 -3.52 -17.34 4.81
CA VAL A 129 -2.48 -17.90 3.92
C VAL A 129 -1.17 -17.11 4.08
N ALA A 130 -1.22 -15.78 4.16
CA ALA A 130 -0.05 -14.95 4.41
C ALA A 130 0.57 -15.23 5.80
N GLY A 131 -0.25 -15.43 6.83
CA GLY A 131 0.19 -15.81 8.17
C GLY A 131 0.89 -17.17 8.20
N LEU A 132 0.34 -18.17 7.52
CA LEU A 132 1.01 -19.47 7.34
C LEU A 132 2.30 -19.32 6.51
N GLY A 133 2.27 -18.46 5.50
CA GLY A 133 3.42 -18.09 4.69
C GLY A 133 4.56 -17.45 5.49
N ALA A 134 4.28 -16.80 6.63
CA ALA A 134 5.33 -16.27 7.50
C ALA A 134 6.18 -17.37 8.16
N ILE A 135 5.60 -18.56 8.36
CA ILE A 135 6.28 -19.72 8.95
C ILE A 135 7.15 -20.43 7.90
N VAL A 136 6.59 -20.66 6.71
CA VAL A 136 7.26 -21.37 5.60
C VAL A 136 8.21 -20.46 4.82
N GLY A 137 7.95 -19.16 4.80
CA GLY A 137 8.66 -18.15 4.02
C GLY A 137 10.18 -18.12 4.24
N PRO A 138 10.69 -18.16 5.49
CA PRO A 138 12.12 -18.24 5.75
C PRO A 138 12.80 -19.48 5.19
N TRP A 139 12.09 -20.62 5.12
CA TRP A 139 12.58 -21.84 4.50
C TRP A 139 12.58 -21.71 2.97
N LEU A 140 11.47 -21.23 2.40
CA LEU A 140 11.34 -21.03 0.95
C LEU A 140 12.40 -20.04 0.41
N LYS A 141 12.67 -18.96 1.14
CA LYS A 141 13.73 -17.99 0.81
C LYS A 141 15.13 -18.60 0.79
N ARG A 142 15.39 -19.66 1.58
CA ARG A 142 16.69 -20.36 1.58
C ARG A 142 16.82 -21.33 0.41
N VAL A 143 15.73 -21.95 -0.01
CA VAL A 143 15.72 -22.95 -1.09
C VAL A 143 15.61 -22.31 -2.48
N THR A 144 14.93 -21.15 -2.57
CA THR A 144 14.64 -20.51 -3.86
C THR A 144 15.84 -19.67 -4.33
N PRO A 145 16.31 -19.84 -5.59
CA PRO A 145 17.38 -19.02 -6.13
C PRO A 145 16.94 -17.55 -6.22
N ARG A 146 17.87 -16.62 -5.94
CA ARG A 146 17.60 -15.17 -5.97
C ARG A 146 17.01 -14.70 -7.30
N ALA A 147 17.44 -15.29 -8.41
CA ALA A 147 16.92 -14.98 -9.74
C ALA A 147 15.41 -15.25 -9.85
N GLY A 148 14.90 -16.34 -9.25
CA GLY A 148 13.48 -16.67 -9.24
C GLY A 148 12.65 -15.71 -8.39
N MET A 149 13.18 -15.26 -7.24
CA MET A 149 12.49 -14.29 -6.38
C MET A 149 12.44 -12.89 -6.99
N LEU A 150 13.50 -12.46 -7.68
CA LEU A 150 13.57 -11.13 -8.28
C LEU A 150 12.77 -11.04 -9.58
N GLY A 151 12.63 -12.13 -10.34
CA GLY A 151 11.90 -12.14 -11.61
C GLY A 151 10.42 -11.79 -11.45
N THR A 152 9.73 -12.38 -10.48
CA THR A 152 8.30 -12.11 -10.23
C THR A 152 8.08 -10.67 -9.74
N LEU A 153 8.93 -10.19 -8.83
CA LEU A 153 8.90 -8.81 -8.35
C LEU A 153 9.15 -7.81 -9.48
N CYS A 154 10.11 -8.10 -10.36
CA CYS A 154 10.42 -7.26 -11.52
C CYS A 154 9.24 -7.19 -12.50
N GLY A 155 8.58 -8.31 -12.78
CA GLY A 155 7.39 -8.35 -13.64
C GLY A 155 6.26 -7.47 -13.10
N ILE A 156 5.93 -7.60 -11.81
CA ILE A 156 4.90 -6.77 -11.17
C ILE A 156 5.31 -5.30 -11.18
N ALA A 157 6.57 -4.99 -10.88
CA ALA A 157 7.07 -3.63 -10.89
C ALA A 157 7.01 -2.99 -12.28
N LEU A 158 7.43 -3.70 -13.33
CA LEU A 158 7.39 -3.18 -14.69
C LEU A 158 5.96 -2.96 -15.16
N VAL A 159 5.09 -3.97 -15.03
CA VAL A 159 3.72 -3.94 -15.59
C VAL A 159 2.82 -2.97 -14.83
N PHE A 160 2.81 -3.02 -13.49
CA PHE A 160 1.85 -2.24 -12.71
C PHE A 160 2.41 -0.91 -12.20
N ILE A 161 3.69 -0.87 -11.80
CA ILE A 161 4.30 0.33 -11.20
C ILE A 161 4.98 1.19 -12.28
N GLY A 162 5.56 0.57 -13.30
CA GLY A 162 6.26 1.26 -14.39
C GLY A 162 5.32 1.70 -15.49
N THR A 163 4.59 0.76 -16.10
CA THR A 163 3.82 1.03 -17.32
C THR A 163 2.67 2.00 -17.08
N VAL A 164 1.94 1.89 -15.96
CA VAL A 164 0.75 2.72 -15.72
C VAL A 164 1.11 4.21 -15.58
N PRO A 165 2.02 4.63 -14.68
CA PRO A 165 2.44 6.02 -14.61
C PRO A 165 3.09 6.51 -15.90
N LEU A 166 3.89 5.67 -16.55
CA LEU A 166 4.52 6.02 -17.82
C LEU A 166 3.47 6.34 -18.89
N ALA A 167 2.43 5.51 -19.01
CA ALA A 167 1.31 5.76 -19.91
C ALA A 167 0.63 7.10 -19.60
N THR A 168 0.35 7.40 -18.32
CA THR A 168 -0.28 8.67 -17.94
C THR A 168 0.60 9.90 -18.24
N ILE A 169 1.93 9.76 -18.13
CA ILE A 169 2.87 10.83 -18.54
C ILE A 169 2.79 11.07 -20.04
N PHE A 170 2.71 10.01 -20.86
CA PHE A 170 2.58 10.15 -22.31
C PHE A 170 1.21 10.68 -22.75
N GLU A 171 0.14 10.39 -22.01
CA GLU A 171 -1.19 10.97 -22.26
C GLU A 171 -1.25 12.47 -21.97
N ASN A 172 -0.55 12.94 -20.92
CA ASN A 172 -0.51 14.34 -20.52
C ASN A 172 0.94 14.87 -20.41
N PRO A 173 1.68 15.00 -21.53
CA PRO A 173 3.13 15.19 -21.52
C PRO A 173 3.59 16.46 -20.82
N PHE A 174 2.89 17.59 -20.97
CA PHE A 174 3.32 18.84 -20.33
C PHE A 174 3.34 18.74 -18.79
N ILE A 175 2.32 18.11 -18.21
CA ILE A 175 2.18 17.97 -16.75
C ILE A 175 3.01 16.79 -16.25
N GLY A 176 2.97 15.67 -16.98
CA GLY A 176 3.68 14.44 -16.65
C GLY A 176 5.20 14.61 -16.67
N PHE A 177 5.77 15.23 -17.70
CA PHE A 177 7.21 15.48 -17.74
C PHE A 177 7.65 16.50 -16.70
N ALA A 178 6.87 17.55 -16.45
CA ALA A 178 7.18 18.55 -15.42
C ALA A 178 7.23 17.92 -14.01
N SER A 179 6.20 17.16 -13.63
CA SER A 179 6.16 16.44 -12.35
C SER A 179 7.27 15.39 -12.24
N MET A 180 7.52 14.61 -13.31
CA MET A 180 8.61 13.64 -13.34
C MET A 180 9.98 14.29 -13.12
N ILE A 181 10.26 15.44 -13.75
CA ILE A 181 11.52 16.17 -13.56
C ILE A 181 11.68 16.63 -12.11
N ILE A 182 10.62 17.18 -11.49
CA ILE A 182 10.62 17.63 -10.10
C ILE A 182 10.89 16.45 -9.14
N ILE A 183 10.23 15.32 -9.36
CA ILE A 183 10.39 14.10 -8.57
C ILE A 183 11.81 13.55 -8.72
N LEU A 184 12.33 13.41 -9.94
CA LEU A 184 13.69 12.94 -10.19
C LEU A 184 14.74 13.87 -9.57
N TRP A 185 14.54 15.18 -9.65
CA TRP A 185 15.41 16.18 -9.03
C TRP A 185 15.45 16.04 -7.51
N GLY A 186 14.29 15.89 -6.86
CA GLY A 186 14.17 15.77 -5.41
C GLY A 186 14.66 14.42 -4.86
N LEU A 187 14.19 13.31 -5.45
CA LEU A 187 14.43 11.95 -4.93
C LEU A 187 15.74 11.34 -5.43
N VAL A 188 16.06 11.46 -6.72
CA VAL A 188 17.29 10.88 -7.30
C VAL A 188 18.46 11.85 -7.15
N GLY A 189 18.23 13.13 -7.47
CA GLY A 189 19.23 14.19 -7.35
C GLY A 189 19.58 14.54 -5.90
N ARG A 190 18.77 14.13 -4.91
CA ARG A 190 18.89 14.50 -3.48
C ARG A 190 18.97 16.01 -3.25
N HIS A 191 18.49 16.82 -4.19
CA HIS A 191 18.49 18.27 -4.06
C HIS A 191 17.23 18.70 -3.32
N ARG A 192 17.38 19.58 -2.33
CA ARG A 192 16.25 20.14 -1.60
C ARG A 192 15.50 21.10 -2.52
N LEU A 193 14.19 20.90 -2.67
CA LEU A 193 13.31 21.85 -3.35
C LEU A 193 13.33 23.20 -2.60
N PRO A 194 13.10 24.33 -3.29
CA PRO A 194 12.96 25.63 -2.63
C PRO A 194 11.89 25.52 -1.52
N PHE A 195 12.18 26.07 -0.34
CA PHE A 195 11.36 25.97 0.89
C PHE A 195 11.37 24.63 1.66
N ASN A 196 12.23 23.66 1.32
CA ASN A 196 12.37 22.40 2.07
C ASN A 196 11.06 21.59 2.17
N ILE A 197 10.19 21.73 1.16
CA ILE A 197 8.96 20.96 1.01
C ILE A 197 9.32 19.54 0.56
N PRO A 198 8.77 18.49 1.19
CA PRO A 198 9.02 17.12 0.77
C PRO A 198 8.53 16.89 -0.67
N ALA A 199 9.36 16.27 -1.50
CA ALA A 199 9.08 16.08 -2.92
C ALA A 199 7.82 15.25 -3.21
N GLY A 200 7.30 14.49 -2.23
CA GLY A 200 6.04 13.75 -2.35
C GLY A 200 4.77 14.57 -2.05
N LEU A 201 4.90 15.87 -1.78
CA LEU A 201 3.77 16.76 -1.49
C LEU A 201 3.35 17.61 -2.70
N LEU A 202 4.14 17.60 -3.78
CA LEU A 202 3.87 18.23 -5.08
C LEU A 202 3.59 17.14 -6.12
#